data_AF-A0A2G9ZZH5-F1
#
_entry.id   AF-A0A2G9ZZH5-F1
#
_cell.length_a   1.000
_cell.length_b   1.000
_cell.length_c   1.000
_cell.angle_alpha   90.00
_cell.angle_beta   90.00
_cell.angle_gamma   90.00
#
_symmetry.space_group_name_H-M   'P 1'
#
loop_
_entity.id
_entity.type
_entity.pdbx_description
1 polymer ?
#
loop_
_entity_poly.entity_id
_entity_poly.type
_entity_poly.pdbx_seq_one_letter_code
_entity_poly.pdbx_strand_id
1 'polypeptide(L)'
;MEIFKGFKIIAVTYHCGFKEPFQNTLKDDVRKDLEAEGVRVVQATHALSGVERSIAKKYTGSYPVLLIADTLRLFGNGTKVAVEVSIMAADSGALSGNDIIAIGGTARGADTALVIKPAHQSNFFDLRIKETICKPRAF
;
A
#
# COMPACT_ATOMS: atom_id res chain seq x y z
N MET A 1 12.13 -13.20 -6.47
CA MET A 1 13.32 -12.61 -5.83
C MET A 1 14.44 -12.18 -6.78
N GLU A 2 14.67 -12.88 -7.89
CA GLU A 2 15.86 -12.65 -8.73
C GLU A 2 16.02 -11.23 -9.30
N ILE A 3 14.91 -10.52 -9.52
CA ILE A 3 14.89 -9.16 -10.09
C ILE A 3 15.29 -8.09 -9.05
N PHE A 4 15.09 -8.36 -7.76
CA PHE A 4 15.31 -7.41 -6.67
C PHE A 4 16.54 -7.77 -5.82
N LYS A 5 17.55 -8.42 -6.41
CA LYS A 5 18.81 -8.74 -5.73
C LYS A 5 19.43 -7.46 -5.14
N GLY A 6 19.80 -7.52 -3.87
CA GLY A 6 20.38 -6.39 -3.12
C GLY A 6 19.36 -5.44 -2.49
N PHE A 7 18.06 -5.62 -2.72
CA PHE A 7 17.02 -4.83 -2.05
C PHE A 7 16.44 -5.57 -0.85
N LYS A 8 16.10 -4.81 0.20
CA LYS A 8 15.21 -5.28 1.27
C LYS A 8 13.77 -5.20 0.78
N ILE A 9 13.11 -6.34 0.63
CA ILE A 9 11.74 -6.40 0.11
C ILE A 9 10.73 -6.44 1.26
N ILE A 10 9.68 -5.63 1.13
CA ILE A 10 8.55 -5.58 2.04
C ILE A 10 7.29 -5.82 1.23
N ALA A 11 6.59 -6.91 1.50
CA ALA A 11 5.33 -7.25 0.86
C ALA A 11 4.18 -6.79 1.76
N VAL A 12 3.40 -5.81 1.31
CA VAL A 12 2.21 -5.34 2.03
C VAL A 12 0.98 -6.03 1.45
N THR A 13 0.20 -6.71 2.30
CA THR A 13 -1.00 -7.43 1.91
C THR A 13 -2.26 -6.85 2.55
N TYR A 14 -3.42 -7.32 2.08
CA TYR A 14 -4.72 -6.92 2.62
C TYR A 14 -4.86 -7.27 4.10
N HIS A 15 -5.49 -6.38 4.88
CA HIS A 15 -5.94 -6.71 6.23
C HIS A 15 -6.82 -7.98 6.25
N CYS A 16 -6.75 -8.70 7.37
CA CYS A 16 -7.72 -9.74 7.70
C CYS A 16 -9.14 -9.15 7.64
N GLY A 17 -10.08 -9.86 7.03
CA GLY A 17 -11.44 -9.35 6.87
C GLY A 17 -11.72 -8.63 5.55
N PHE A 18 -10.73 -8.40 4.69
CA PHE A 18 -10.93 -7.60 3.47
C PHE A 18 -11.94 -8.20 2.48
N LYS A 19 -11.88 -9.52 2.27
CA LYS A 19 -12.83 -10.26 1.42
C LYS A 19 -13.94 -10.90 2.24
N GLU A 20 -13.56 -11.61 3.29
CA GLU A 20 -14.47 -12.34 4.19
C GLU A 20 -14.09 -12.06 5.64
N PRO A 21 -15.07 -11.86 6.55
CA PRO A 21 -14.80 -11.57 7.96
C PRO A 21 -13.86 -12.60 8.61
N PHE A 22 -12.86 -12.10 9.35
CA PHE A 22 -11.89 -12.92 10.09
C PHE A 22 -11.02 -13.87 9.23
N GLN A 23 -10.98 -13.68 7.91
CA GLN A 23 -10.15 -14.47 7.00
C GLN A 23 -9.03 -13.65 6.37
N ASN A 24 -7.83 -14.24 6.26
CA ASN A 24 -6.70 -13.69 5.54
C ASN A 24 -6.83 -13.98 4.05
N THR A 25 -6.50 -13.01 3.19
CA THR A 25 -6.44 -13.25 1.73
C THR A 25 -5.12 -13.91 1.31
N LEU A 26 -4.02 -13.58 1.98
CA LEU A 26 -2.74 -14.25 1.79
C LEU A 26 -2.77 -15.58 2.57
N LYS A 27 -2.50 -16.69 1.88
CA LYS A 27 -2.42 -18.01 2.51
C LYS A 27 -1.15 -18.12 3.36
N ASP A 28 -1.21 -18.94 4.41
CA ASP A 28 -0.11 -19.08 5.37
C ASP A 28 1.12 -19.77 4.79
N ASP A 29 0.94 -20.72 3.86
CA ASP A 29 2.04 -21.34 3.11
C ASP A 29 2.79 -20.30 2.26
N VAL A 30 2.06 -19.49 1.49
CA VAL A 30 2.65 -18.41 0.67
C VAL A 30 3.35 -17.37 1.54
N ARG A 31 2.80 -17.04 2.72
CA ARG A 31 3.47 -16.16 3.68
C ARG A 31 4.81 -16.74 4.13
N LYS A 32 4.83 -18.02 4.53
CA LYS A 32 6.04 -18.70 4.99
C LYS A 32 7.10 -18.76 3.88
N ASP A 33 6.69 -19.02 2.64
CA ASP A 33 7.61 -19.05 1.50
C ASP A 33 8.26 -17.68 1.28
N LEU A 34 7.48 -16.59 1.31
CA LEU A 34 8.00 -15.21 1.21
C LEU A 34 8.97 -14.87 2.35
N GLU A 35 8.60 -15.21 3.58
CA GLU A 35 9.42 -14.94 4.77
C GLU A 35 10.72 -15.77 4.76
N ALA A 36 10.67 -17.01 4.26
CA ALA A 36 11.85 -17.87 4.08
C ALA A 36 12.81 -17.32 3.02
N GLU A 37 12.30 -16.62 2.01
CA GLU A 37 13.12 -15.88 1.05
C GLU A 37 13.70 -14.59 1.65
N GLY A 38 13.28 -14.16 2.85
CA GLY A 38 13.74 -12.94 3.50
C GLY A 38 12.88 -11.71 3.21
N VAL A 39 11.67 -11.89 2.65
CA VAL A 39 10.69 -10.83 2.45
C VAL A 39 9.95 -10.56 3.76
N ARG A 40 9.91 -9.30 4.21
CA ARG A 40 9.08 -8.92 5.35
C ARG A 40 7.62 -8.73 4.90
N VAL A 41 6.71 -9.55 5.42
CA VAL A 41 5.28 -9.44 5.11
C VAL A 41 4.54 -8.55 6.12
N VAL A 42 3.92 -7.48 5.65
CA VAL A 42 3.12 -6.54 6.45
C VAL A 42 1.64 -6.75 6.14
N GLN A 43 0.84 -6.99 7.18
CA GLN A 43 -0.61 -7.10 7.09
C GLN A 43 -1.21 -6.12 8.08
N ALA A 44 -1.91 -5.10 7.58
CA ALA A 44 -2.45 -4.02 8.39
C ALA A 44 -3.68 -3.39 7.72
N THR A 45 -4.40 -2.57 8.47
CA THR A 45 -5.49 -1.73 7.96
C THR A 45 -5.01 -0.87 6.79
N HIS A 46 -5.86 -0.72 5.77
CA HIS A 46 -5.58 0.12 4.62
C HIS A 46 -5.58 1.60 5.03
N ALA A 47 -4.39 2.24 5.01
CA ALA A 47 -4.18 3.58 5.54
C ALA A 47 -5.02 4.67 4.85
N LEU A 48 -5.31 4.53 3.55
CA LEU A 48 -6.13 5.46 2.78
C LEU A 48 -7.59 5.00 2.70
N SER A 49 -8.11 4.45 3.80
CA SER A 49 -9.54 4.23 3.98
C SER A 49 -9.95 4.00 5.43
N GLY A 50 -9.28 3.08 6.15
CA GLY A 50 -9.57 2.77 7.55
C GLY A 50 -11.05 2.64 7.88
N VAL A 51 -11.45 3.21 9.02
CA VAL A 51 -12.83 3.23 9.51
C VAL A 51 -13.75 4.08 8.63
N GLU A 52 -13.25 5.11 7.95
CA GLU A 52 -14.07 5.95 7.05
C GLU A 52 -14.76 5.12 5.96
N ARG A 53 -14.17 4.00 5.53
CA ARG A 53 -14.83 3.05 4.62
C ARG A 53 -16.16 2.55 5.16
N SER A 54 -16.22 2.19 6.44
CA SER A 54 -17.45 1.69 7.07
C SER A 54 -18.47 2.81 7.27
N ILE A 55 -17.99 4.01 7.60
CA ILE A 55 -18.84 5.20 7.74
C ILE A 55 -19.49 5.52 6.39
N ALA A 56 -18.70 5.60 5.31
CA ALA A 56 -19.21 5.85 3.97
C ALA A 56 -20.21 4.80 3.49
N LYS A 57 -19.98 3.51 3.77
CA LYS A 57 -20.94 2.45 3.44
C LYS A 57 -22.27 2.59 4.17
N LYS A 58 -22.25 3.02 5.43
CA LYS A 58 -23.44 3.10 6.28
C LYS A 58 -24.23 4.40 6.10
N TYR A 59 -23.51 5.52 6.02
CA TYR A 59 -24.10 6.86 6.07
C TYR A 59 -24.04 7.60 4.73
N THR A 60 -23.32 7.07 3.74
CA THR A 60 -23.02 7.73 2.46
C THR A 60 -22.26 9.06 2.61
N GLY A 61 -21.69 9.57 1.53
CA GLY A 61 -21.01 10.87 1.53
C GLY A 61 -19.49 10.80 1.29
N SER A 62 -18.85 11.97 1.40
CA SER A 62 -17.42 12.17 1.14
C SER A 62 -16.66 12.42 2.44
N TYR A 63 -15.55 11.71 2.62
CA TYR A 63 -14.74 11.76 3.84
C TYR A 63 -13.28 12.09 3.51
N PRO A 64 -12.55 12.82 4.37
CA PRO A 64 -11.22 13.32 4.04
C PRO A 64 -10.22 12.26 3.57
N VAL A 65 -10.13 11.10 4.24
CA VAL A 65 -9.17 10.06 3.85
C VAL A 65 -9.58 9.42 2.53
N LEU A 66 -10.88 9.19 2.31
CA LEU A 66 -11.39 8.68 1.03
C LEU A 66 -11.19 9.67 -0.12
N LEU A 67 -11.35 10.98 0.12
CA LEU A 67 -11.10 12.05 -0.87
C LEU A 67 -9.63 12.11 -1.28
N ILE A 68 -8.69 11.95 -0.33
CA ILE A 68 -7.26 11.83 -0.63
C ILE A 68 -7.01 10.61 -1.52
N ALA A 69 -7.62 9.47 -1.18
CA ALA A 69 -7.49 8.25 -1.96
C ALA A 69 -8.00 8.44 -3.40
N ASP A 70 -9.15 9.06 -3.59
CA ASP A 70 -9.72 9.33 -4.92
C ASP A 70 -8.92 10.37 -5.70
N THR A 71 -8.34 11.36 -5.02
CA THR A 71 -7.42 12.32 -5.64
C THR A 71 -6.17 11.62 -6.17
N LEU A 72 -5.60 10.67 -5.43
CA LEU A 72 -4.45 9.88 -5.90
C LEU A 72 -4.83 8.96 -7.07
N ARG A 73 -6.08 8.48 -7.13
CA ARG A 73 -6.58 7.70 -8.27
C ARG A 73 -6.69 8.50 -9.57
N LEU A 74 -6.65 9.83 -9.53
CA LEU A 74 -6.47 10.66 -10.73
C LEU A 74 -5.13 10.36 -11.45
N PHE A 75 -4.20 9.67 -10.79
CA PHE A 75 -2.94 9.17 -11.35
C PHE A 75 -2.93 7.65 -11.53
N GLY A 76 -4.07 6.98 -11.40
CA GLY A 76 -4.23 5.52 -11.48
C GLY A 76 -4.37 4.85 -10.11
N ASN A 77 -5.04 3.69 -10.09
CA ASN A 77 -5.22 2.91 -8.86
C ASN A 77 -3.87 2.50 -8.25
N GLY A 78 -2.88 2.15 -9.08
CA GLY A 78 -1.54 1.82 -8.63
C GLY A 78 -0.85 2.96 -7.87
N THR A 79 -1.06 4.22 -8.26
CA THR A 79 -0.51 5.40 -7.54
C THR A 79 -1.07 5.48 -6.13
N LYS A 80 -2.39 5.40 -5.98
CA LYS A 80 -3.04 5.36 -4.66
C LYS A 80 -2.52 4.20 -3.82
N VAL A 81 -2.41 3.00 -4.42
CA VAL A 81 -1.93 1.80 -3.72
C VAL A 81 -0.49 1.97 -3.26
N ALA A 82 0.41 2.45 -4.12
CA ALA A 82 1.82 2.68 -3.78
C ALA A 82 1.99 3.63 -2.59
N VAL A 83 1.21 4.72 -2.54
CA VAL A 83 1.19 5.64 -1.39
C VAL A 83 0.62 4.95 -0.15
N GLU A 84 -0.51 4.25 -0.27
CA GLU A 84 -1.16 3.56 0.86
C GLU A 84 -0.25 2.52 1.51
N VAL A 85 0.38 1.65 0.72
CA VAL A 85 1.26 0.60 1.23
C VAL A 85 2.55 1.15 1.83
N SER A 86 3.02 2.32 1.34
CA SER A 86 4.17 3.01 1.94
C SER A 86 3.89 3.45 3.37
N ILE A 87 2.70 3.98 3.63
CA ILE A 87 2.27 4.40 4.98
C ILE A 87 2.09 3.17 5.87
N MET A 88 1.43 2.12 5.37
CA MET A 88 1.26 0.86 6.11
C MET A 88 2.60 0.24 6.49
N ALA A 89 3.57 0.24 5.55
CA ALA A 89 4.91 -0.26 5.81
C ALA A 89 5.65 0.62 6.84
N ALA A 90 5.54 1.95 6.76
CA ALA A 90 6.11 2.87 7.74
C ALA A 90 5.58 2.60 9.15
N ASP A 91 4.25 2.56 9.31
CA ASP A 91 3.59 2.39 10.61
C ASP A 91 3.83 1.01 11.23
N SER A 92 4.08 -0.02 10.41
CA SER A 92 4.47 -1.34 10.90
C SER A 92 5.92 -1.42 11.42
N GLY A 93 6.72 -0.35 11.25
CA GLY A 93 8.15 -0.36 11.53
C GLY A 93 8.98 -1.19 10.54
N ALA A 94 8.48 -1.38 9.31
CA ALA A 94 9.20 -2.11 8.26
C ALA A 94 10.29 -1.26 7.57
N LEU A 95 10.08 0.06 7.57
CA LEU A 95 10.93 1.04 6.91
C LEU A 95 11.92 1.70 7.89
N SER A 96 13.04 2.18 7.35
CA SER A 96 14.06 2.93 8.10
C SER A 96 13.93 4.45 7.96
N GLY A 97 12.96 4.93 7.19
CA GLY A 97 12.76 6.36 6.90
C GLY A 97 13.54 6.91 5.70
N ASN A 98 14.40 6.10 5.06
CA ASN A 98 15.04 6.44 3.79
C ASN A 98 14.03 6.43 2.64
N ASP A 99 14.41 7.02 1.51
CA ASP A 99 13.62 6.90 0.27
C ASP A 99 13.44 5.44 -0.13
N ILE A 100 12.26 5.12 -0.65
CA ILE A 100 11.88 3.77 -1.09
C ILE A 100 11.33 3.78 -2.51
N ILE A 101 11.39 2.62 -3.16
CA ILE A 101 10.59 2.33 -4.35
C ILE A 101 9.30 1.65 -3.89
N ALA A 102 8.18 2.34 -4.04
CA ALA A 102 6.85 1.83 -3.72
C ALA A 102 6.16 1.36 -5.00
N ILE A 103 5.63 0.13 -4.97
CA ILE A 103 5.01 -0.52 -6.13
C ILE A 103 3.55 -0.80 -5.82
N GLY A 104 2.67 -0.41 -6.74
CA GLY A 104 1.22 -0.64 -6.68
C GLY A 104 0.68 -1.11 -8.02
N GLY A 105 -0.59 -1.53 -8.03
CA GLY A 105 -1.25 -1.98 -9.25
C GLY A 105 -2.76 -1.80 -9.22
N THR A 106 -3.38 -2.01 -10.38
CA THR A 106 -4.83 -1.97 -10.57
C THR A 106 -5.41 -3.38 -10.54
N ALA A 107 -6.29 -3.64 -9.58
CA ALA A 107 -6.97 -4.93 -9.34
C ALA A 107 -6.03 -6.12 -9.02
N ARG A 108 -5.10 -6.49 -9.92
CA ARG A 108 -4.09 -7.54 -9.76
C ARG A 108 -2.79 -7.14 -10.43
N GLY A 109 -1.68 -7.70 -9.94
CA GLY A 109 -0.35 -7.39 -10.47
C GLY A 109 0.14 -6.01 -10.02
N ALA A 110 1.10 -5.47 -10.76
CA ALA A 110 1.71 -4.17 -10.53
C ALA A 110 1.80 -3.41 -11.85
N ASP A 111 1.42 -2.14 -11.84
CA ASP A 111 1.42 -1.26 -13.02
C ASP A 111 2.04 0.12 -12.74
N THR A 112 2.34 0.41 -11.48
CA THR A 112 2.83 1.71 -11.03
C THR A 112 3.99 1.53 -10.06
N ALA A 113 5.06 2.29 -10.27
CA ALA A 113 6.20 2.35 -9.35
C ALA A 113 6.63 3.81 -9.13
N LEU A 114 6.83 4.17 -7.85
CA LEU A 114 7.13 5.53 -7.40
C LEU A 114 8.37 5.53 -6.50
N VAL A 115 9.19 6.57 -6.58
CA VAL A 115 10.18 6.87 -5.54
C VAL A 115 9.50 7.75 -4.49
N ILE A 116 9.47 7.30 -3.24
CA ILE A 116 8.75 7.95 -2.14
C ILE A 116 9.68 8.17 -0.95
N LYS A 117 9.67 9.39 -0.39
CA LYS A 117 10.07 9.61 1.01
C LYS A 117 8.87 9.29 1.90
N PRO A 118 8.89 8.17 2.64
CA PRO A 118 7.74 7.73 3.40
C PRO A 118 7.48 8.64 4.61
N ALA A 119 6.26 8.60 5.12
CA ALA A 119 5.87 9.20 6.39
C ALA A 119 4.86 8.30 7.12
N HIS A 120 4.74 8.48 8.42
CA HIS A 120 3.73 7.83 9.24
C HIS A 120 2.34 8.40 8.98
N GLN A 121 1.27 7.66 9.27
CA GLN A 121 -0.10 8.14 9.06
C GLN A 121 -0.41 9.45 9.81
N SER A 122 0.14 9.63 11.02
CA SER A 122 -0.03 10.85 11.83
C SER A 122 0.63 12.07 11.20
N ASN A 123 1.55 11.85 10.26
CA ASN A 123 2.37 12.83 9.59
C ASN A 123 2.20 12.71 8.07
N PHE A 124 1.01 12.29 7.61
CA PHE A 124 0.76 11.96 6.20
C PHE A 124 1.27 13.03 5.22
N PHE A 125 1.08 14.31 5.55
CA PHE A 125 1.47 15.44 4.68
C PHE A 125 2.99 15.71 4.66
N ASP A 126 3.80 14.96 5.40
CA ASP A 126 5.27 14.95 5.29
C ASP A 126 5.77 13.98 4.20
N LEU A 127 4.90 13.08 3.71
CA LEU A 127 5.21 12.16 2.61
C LEU A 127 5.55 12.96 1.35
N ARG A 128 6.56 12.51 0.60
CA ARG A 128 6.90 13.11 -0.70
C ARG A 128 6.97 12.02 -1.76
N ILE A 129 6.16 12.15 -2.81
CA ILE A 129 6.36 11.43 -4.06
C ILE A 129 7.45 12.19 -4.81
N LYS A 130 8.64 11.60 -4.91
CA LYS A 130 9.82 12.24 -5.52
C LYS A 130 9.87 12.02 -7.02
N GLU A 131 9.58 10.80 -7.46
CA GLU A 131 9.65 10.42 -8.87
C GLU A 131 8.55 9.42 -9.22
N THR A 132 8.11 9.45 -10.48
CA THR A 132 7.27 8.41 -11.07
C THR A 132 8.12 7.60 -12.03
N ILE A 133 8.39 6.34 -11.69
CA ILE A 133 9.19 5.43 -12.54
C ILE A 133 8.32 4.95 -13.70
N CYS A 134 7.11 4.47 -13.38
CA CYS A 134 6.11 4.08 -14.37
C CYS A 134 4.71 4.20 -13.78
N LYS A 135 3.71 4.39 -14.67
CA LYS A 135 2.28 4.25 -14.40
C LYS A 135 1.53 4.07 -15.73
N PRO A 136 0.29 3.54 -15.72
CA PRO A 136 -0.51 3.49 -16.93
C PRO A 136 -0.75 4.89 -17.54
N ARG A 137 -0.78 4.95 -18.88
CA ARG A 137 -1.19 6.15 -19.63
C ARG A 137 -2.71 6.27 -19.71
N ALA A 138 -3.42 5.15 -19.83
CA ALA A 138 -4.87 5.05 -19.81
C ALA A 138 -5.28 4.11 -18.67
N PHE A 139 -6.19 4.55 -17.81
CA PHE A 139 -6.65 3.86 -16.60
C PHE A 139 -8.04 4.36 -16.16
#